data_AF-A0A9P6ACJ8-F1
#
_entry.id   AF-A0A9P6ACJ8-F1
#
_cell.length_a   1.000
_cell.length_b   1.000
_cell.length_c   1.000
_cell.angle_alpha   90.00
_cell.angle_beta   90.00
_cell.angle_gamma   90.00
#
_symmetry.space_group_name_H-M   'P 1'
#
loop_
_entity.id
_entity.type
_entity.pdbx_description
1 polymer ?
#
loop_
_entity_poly.entity_id
_entity_poly.type
_entity_poly.pdbx_seq_one_letter_code
_entity_poly.pdbx_strand_id
1 'polypeptide(L)'
;IKAIQALLDFIYIAQFPLHSNLSLQELQVALTTFHDNKGVFITNGTHHQNHMNIPKLHALHHWLPNIIDLGTMDNYCTKTGETLHLLMCKAAYKATNRKEYDEQIICYLI
;
A
#
# COMPACT_ATOMS: atom_id res chain seq x y z
N ILE A 1 20.66 7.42 6.44
CA ILE A 1 20.29 6.00 6.19
C ILE A 1 19.14 5.54 7.11
N LYS A 2 19.18 5.84 8.43
CA LYS A 2 18.15 5.43 9.41
C LYS A 2 16.68 5.64 9.00
N ALA A 3 16.32 6.82 8.47
CA ALA A 3 14.94 7.10 8.06
C ALA A 3 14.45 6.16 6.94
N ILE A 4 15.27 5.92 5.92
CA ILE A 4 14.91 5.04 4.80
C ILE A 4 14.80 3.59 5.29
N GLN A 5 15.76 3.14 6.09
CA GLN A 5 15.75 1.79 6.65
C GLN A 5 14.49 1.56 7.49
N ALA A 6 14.18 2.45 8.43
CA ALA A 6 13.00 2.33 9.27
C ALA A 6 11.68 2.34 8.46
N LEU A 7 11.61 3.12 7.39
CA LEU A 7 10.46 3.11 6.48
C LEU A 7 10.33 1.77 5.74
N LEU A 8 11.44 1.21 5.26
CA LEU A 8 11.45 -0.10 4.62
C LEU A 8 11.06 -1.21 5.59
N ASP A 9 11.65 -1.22 6.79
CA ASP A 9 11.32 -2.17 7.85
C ASP A 9 9.82 -2.12 8.16
N PHE A 10 9.25 -0.92 8.29
CA PHE A 10 7.82 -0.74 8.48
C PHE A 10 6.98 -1.36 7.35
N ILE A 11 7.34 -1.06 6.09
CA ILE A 11 6.61 -1.58 4.92
C ILE A 11 6.71 -3.10 4.84
N TYR A 12 7.89 -3.67 5.08
CA TYR A 12 8.09 -5.12 5.03
C TYR A 12 7.34 -5.85 6.14
N ILE A 13 7.40 -5.35 7.37
CA ILE A 13 6.67 -5.95 8.50
C ILE A 13 5.16 -5.86 8.25
N ALA A 14 4.64 -4.71 7.79
CA ALA A 14 3.22 -4.53 7.52
C ALA A 14 2.67 -5.48 6.44
N GLN A 15 3.53 -6.05 5.59
CA GLN A 15 3.16 -7.00 4.55
C GLN A 15 3.20 -8.47 5.02
N PHE A 16 3.48 -8.73 6.30
CA PHE A 16 3.48 -10.09 6.79
C PHE A 16 2.09 -10.73 6.67
N PRO A 17 2.00 -12.00 6.25
CA PRO A 17 0.73 -12.70 6.09
C PRO A 17 0.06 -13.01 7.44
N LEU A 18 0.80 -12.86 8.54
CA LEU A 18 0.32 -13.02 9.90
C LEU A 18 1.13 -12.11 10.83
N HIS A 19 0.45 -11.49 11.80
CA HIS A 19 1.09 -10.68 12.82
C HIS A 19 1.04 -11.35 14.18
N SER A 20 2.19 -11.37 14.86
CA SER A 20 2.31 -11.62 16.29
C SER A 20 2.42 -10.31 17.06
N ASN A 21 2.21 -10.34 18.37
CA ASN A 21 2.44 -9.19 19.25
C ASN A 21 3.85 -8.61 19.09
N LEU A 22 4.86 -9.47 18.85
CA LEU A 22 6.23 -9.04 18.58
C LEU A 22 6.30 -8.25 17.28
N SER A 23 5.76 -8.78 16.18
CA SER A 23 5.78 -8.07 14.88
C SER A 23 5.03 -6.74 14.92
N LEU A 24 3.96 -6.63 15.72
CA LEU A 24 3.23 -5.38 15.91
C LEU A 24 4.06 -4.35 16.69
N GLN A 25 4.82 -4.79 17.69
CA GLN A 25 5.77 -3.93 18.40
C GLN A 25 6.90 -3.47 17.47
N GLU A 26 7.47 -4.37 16.68
CA GLU A 26 8.50 -4.03 15.69
C GLU A 26 7.97 -3.03 14.66
N LEU A 27 6.72 -3.20 14.20
CA LEU A 27 6.05 -2.26 13.30
C LEU A 27 5.92 -0.86 13.94
N GLN A 28 5.50 -0.78 15.20
CA GLN A 28 5.42 0.50 15.93
C GLN A 28 6.80 1.15 16.12
N VAL A 29 7.82 0.35 16.43
CA VAL A 29 9.21 0.83 16.59
C VAL A 29 9.75 1.37 15.26
N ALA A 30 9.52 0.66 14.16
CA ALA A 30 9.92 1.09 12.82
C ALA A 30 9.25 2.42 12.44
N LEU A 31 7.95 2.55 12.69
CA LEU A 31 7.22 3.80 12.45
C LEU A 31 7.80 4.96 13.26
N THR A 32 7.98 4.75 14.57
CA THR A 32 8.54 5.77 15.48
C THR A 32 9.94 6.20 15.01
N THR A 33 10.80 5.22 14.70
CA THR A 33 12.15 5.47 14.19
C THR A 33 12.14 6.27 12.89
N PHE A 34 11.22 5.98 11.98
CA PHE A 34 11.04 6.78 10.77
C PHE A 34 10.65 8.22 11.10
N HIS A 35 9.67 8.43 11.97
CA HIS A 35 9.20 9.75 12.37
C HIS A 35 10.28 10.59 13.05
N ASP A 36 11.11 9.99 13.88
CA ASP A 36 12.23 10.65 14.55
C ASP A 36 13.34 11.08 13.57
N ASN A 37 13.51 10.35 12.47
CA ASN A 37 14.63 10.54 11.55
C ASN A 37 14.24 11.21 10.21
N LYS A 38 12.95 11.27 9.84
CA LYS A 38 12.51 11.81 8.54
C LYS A 38 12.85 13.28 8.31
N GLY A 39 13.14 14.04 9.37
CA GLY A 39 13.60 15.43 9.26
C GLY A 39 14.85 15.59 8.39
N VAL A 40 15.65 14.51 8.27
CA VAL A 40 16.86 14.50 7.43
C VAL A 40 16.59 14.89 5.97
N PHE A 41 15.42 14.53 5.42
CA PHE A 41 15.06 14.84 4.04
C PHE A 41 14.85 16.34 3.80
N ILE A 42 14.45 17.08 4.84
CA ILE A 42 14.33 18.54 4.78
C ILE A 42 15.71 19.15 4.95
N THR A 43 16.47 18.73 5.98
CA THR A 43 17.77 19.35 6.30
C THR A 43 18.82 19.15 5.21
N ASN A 44 18.75 18.05 4.46
CA ASN A 44 19.69 17.76 3.37
C ASN A 44 19.23 18.30 2.00
N GLY A 45 18.09 19.00 1.95
CA GLY A 45 17.53 19.59 0.72
C GLY A 45 16.90 18.60 -0.27
N THR A 46 16.75 17.31 0.08
CA THR A 46 16.10 16.31 -0.77
C THR A 46 14.59 16.57 -0.89
N HIS A 47 14.00 17.21 0.12
CA HIS A 47 12.61 17.65 0.14
C HIS A 47 12.53 19.18 0.21
N HIS A 48 11.83 19.79 -0.74
CA HIS A 48 11.78 21.25 -0.87
C HIS A 48 10.88 21.95 0.15
N GLN A 49 9.90 21.25 0.72
CA GLN A 49 9.02 21.83 1.74
C GLN A 49 9.66 21.68 3.12
N ASN A 50 9.31 22.58 4.04
CA ASN A 50 9.79 22.56 5.43
C ASN A 50 9.04 21.55 6.32
N HIS A 51 8.25 20.66 5.72
CA HIS A 51 7.43 19.68 6.42
C HIS A 51 7.34 18.37 5.63
N MET A 52 6.99 17.26 6.28
CA MET A 52 6.77 15.95 5.64
C MET A 52 5.29 15.54 5.67
N ASN A 53 4.38 16.51 5.45
CA ASN A 53 2.92 16.30 5.47
C ASN A 53 2.43 15.66 4.15
N ILE A 54 2.93 14.48 3.86
CA ILE A 54 2.56 13.70 2.69
C ILE A 54 1.43 12.76 3.11
N PRO A 55 0.25 12.78 2.45
CA PRO A 55 -0.89 11.95 2.84
C PRO A 55 -0.55 10.46 2.99
N LYS A 56 0.30 9.92 2.10
CA LYS A 56 0.78 8.54 2.16
C LYS A 56 1.63 8.25 3.41
N LEU A 57 2.45 9.19 3.86
CA LEU A 57 3.23 9.03 5.09
C LEU A 57 2.36 9.19 6.33
N HIS A 58 1.36 10.08 6.28
CA HIS A 58 0.38 10.18 7.36
C HIS A 58 -0.43 8.90 7.51
N ALA A 59 -0.82 8.27 6.39
CA ALA A 59 -1.59 7.03 6.40
C ALA A 59 -0.94 5.87 7.16
N LEU A 60 0.40 5.85 7.27
CA LEU A 60 1.14 4.82 8.00
C LEU A 60 0.73 4.71 9.48
N HIS A 61 0.31 5.82 10.11
CA HIS A 61 -0.19 5.79 11.50
C HIS A 61 -1.45 4.94 11.66
N HIS A 62 -2.24 4.81 10.59
CA HIS A 62 -3.48 4.05 10.61
C HIS A 62 -3.26 2.58 10.30
N TRP A 63 -2.08 2.18 9.81
CA TRP A 63 -1.86 0.79 9.42
C TRP A 63 -1.81 -0.15 10.62
N LEU A 64 -1.14 0.24 11.71
CA LEU A 64 -1.11 -0.57 12.93
C LEU A 64 -2.52 -0.84 13.50
N PRO A 65 -3.37 0.17 13.77
CA PRO A 65 -4.73 -0.10 14.24
C PRO A 65 -5.55 -0.87 13.21
N ASN A 66 -5.44 -0.57 11.92
CA ASN A 66 -6.13 -1.34 10.89
C ASN A 66 -5.71 -2.81 10.86
N ILE A 67 -4.43 -3.11 11.11
CA ILE A 67 -3.95 -4.50 11.15
C ILE A 67 -4.56 -5.25 12.34
N ILE A 68 -4.72 -4.58 13.48
CA ILE A 68 -5.34 -5.14 14.68
C ILE A 68 -6.84 -5.38 14.46
N ASP A 69 -7.54 -4.41 13.84
CA ASP A 69 -8.99 -4.42 13.73
C ASP A 69 -9.51 -5.20 12.51
N LEU A 70 -8.78 -5.16 11.39
CA LEU A 70 -9.20 -5.71 10.09
C LEU A 70 -8.36 -6.91 9.64
N GLY A 71 -7.31 -7.26 10.39
CA GLY A 71 -6.33 -8.26 10.00
C GLY A 71 -5.31 -7.73 8.99
N THR A 72 -4.63 -8.62 8.27
CA THR A 72 -3.52 -8.24 7.39
C THR A 72 -3.95 -7.33 6.24
N MET A 73 -2.99 -6.58 5.69
CA MET A 73 -3.26 -5.60 4.61
C MET A 73 -3.95 -6.19 3.39
N ASP A 74 -3.76 -7.49 3.12
CA ASP A 74 -4.42 -8.18 2.01
C ASP A 74 -5.96 -8.16 2.12
N ASN A 75 -6.50 -8.08 3.34
CA ASN A 75 -7.94 -8.08 3.58
C ASN A 75 -8.66 -6.82 3.07
N TYR A 76 -7.93 -5.71 2.93
CA TYR A 76 -8.52 -4.41 2.55
C TYR A 76 -7.73 -3.68 1.45
N CYS A 77 -6.81 -4.38 0.79
CA CYS A 77 -6.06 -3.85 -0.35
C CYS A 77 -6.89 -3.90 -1.65
N THR A 78 -6.68 -2.95 -2.55
CA THR A 78 -7.34 -2.91 -3.87
C THR A 78 -6.81 -3.94 -4.86
N LYS A 79 -5.70 -4.64 -4.53
CA LYS A 79 -5.01 -5.59 -5.41
C LYS A 79 -5.94 -6.63 -6.03
N THR A 80 -6.83 -7.22 -5.24
CA THR A 80 -7.78 -8.23 -5.73
C THR A 80 -8.75 -7.63 -6.75
N GLY A 81 -9.34 -6.46 -6.44
CA GLY A 81 -10.25 -5.77 -7.35
C GLY A 81 -9.57 -5.29 -8.62
N GLU A 82 -8.34 -4.76 -8.53
CA GLU A 82 -7.55 -4.33 -9.68
C GLU A 82 -7.14 -5.49 -10.57
N THR A 83 -6.74 -6.62 -9.97
CA THR A 83 -6.41 -7.84 -10.72
C THR A 83 -7.63 -8.37 -11.45
N LEU A 84 -8.79 -8.43 -10.77
CA LEU A 84 -10.04 -8.84 -11.38
C LEU A 84 -10.45 -7.88 -12.50
N HIS A 85 -10.35 -6.57 -12.31
CA HIS A 85 -10.66 -5.58 -13.34
C HIS A 85 -9.72 -5.69 -14.55
N LEU A 86 -8.44 -6.01 -14.34
CA LEU A 86 -7.50 -6.27 -15.42
C LEU A 86 -7.91 -7.50 -16.23
N LEU A 87 -8.21 -8.61 -15.55
CA LEU A 87 -8.54 -9.89 -16.16
C LEU A 87 -9.92 -9.86 -16.83
N MET A 88 -10.94 -9.39 -16.11
CA MET A 88 -12.33 -9.48 -16.54
C MET A 88 -12.78 -8.31 -17.40
N CYS A 89 -12.24 -7.10 -17.18
CA CYS A 89 -12.66 -5.92 -17.92
C CYS A 89 -11.65 -5.56 -19.00
N LYS A 90 -10.39 -5.29 -18.63
CA LYS A 90 -9.41 -4.75 -19.60
C LYS A 90 -8.98 -5.76 -20.65
N ALA A 91 -8.75 -7.02 -20.28
CA ALA A 91 -8.38 -8.05 -21.25
C ALA A 91 -9.54 -8.39 -22.19
N ALA A 92 -10.74 -8.61 -21.63
CA ALA A 92 -11.95 -8.86 -22.41
C ALA A 92 -12.29 -7.70 -23.36
N TYR A 93 -12.27 -6.46 -22.86
CA TYR A 93 -12.51 -5.27 -23.70
C TYR A 93 -11.52 -5.17 -24.86
N LYS A 94 -10.24 -5.48 -24.62
CA LYS A 94 -9.21 -5.51 -25.67
C LYS A 94 -9.47 -6.57 -26.75
N ALA A 95 -10.15 -7.66 -26.40
CA ALA A 95 -10.51 -8.73 -27.33
C ALA A 95 -11.78 -8.41 -28.16
N THR A 96 -12.53 -7.36 -27.81
CA THR A 96 -13.72 -6.94 -28.55
C THR A 96 -13.40 -6.05 -29.75
N ASN A 97 -14.38 -5.86 -30.63
CA ASN A 97 -14.33 -4.86 -31.71
C ASN A 97 -14.62 -3.42 -31.21
N ARG A 98 -14.86 -3.23 -29.91
CA ARG A 98 -15.16 -1.95 -29.22
C ARG A 98 -16.46 -1.25 -29.66
N LYS A 99 -17.38 -1.95 -30.30
CA LYS A 99 -18.75 -1.48 -30.61
C LYS A 99 -19.73 -2.41 -29.93
N GLU A 100 -20.65 -1.86 -29.13
CA GLU A 100 -21.65 -2.67 -28.39
C GLU A 100 -20.96 -3.87 -27.71
N TYR A 101 -19.93 -3.56 -26.93
CA TYR A 101 -18.92 -4.53 -26.50
C TYR A 101 -19.36 -5.39 -25.32
N ASP A 102 -20.51 -5.11 -24.70
CA ASP A 102 -20.98 -5.81 -23.49
C ASP A 102 -21.20 -7.31 -23.76
N GLU A 103 -21.94 -7.65 -24.83
CA GLU A 103 -22.14 -9.05 -25.25
C GLU A 103 -20.83 -9.74 -25.61
N GLN A 104 -19.90 -9.01 -26.23
CA GLN A 104 -18.60 -9.53 -26.64
C GLN A 104 -17.69 -9.81 -25.44
N ILE A 105 -17.73 -8.95 -24.41
CA ILE A 105 -17.05 -9.17 -23.14
C ILE A 105 -17.64 -10.40 -22.44
N ILE A 106 -18.96 -10.52 -22.37
CA ILE A 106 -19.62 -11.68 -21.76
C ILE A 106 -19.20 -12.97 -22.48
N CYS A 107 -19.24 -12.99 -23.81
CA CYS A 107 -18.77 -14.13 -24.61
C CYS A 107 -17.27 -14.45 -24.45
N TYR A 108 -16.42 -13.46 -24.13
CA TYR A 108 -15.00 -13.70 -23.88
C TYR A 108 -14.73 -14.34 -22.51
N LEU A 109 -15.60 -14.08 -21.53
CA LEU A 109 -15.43 -14.52 -20.15
C LEU A 109 -16.06 -15.89 -19.85
N ILE A 110 -16.86 -16.43 -20.78
CA ILE A 110 -17.48 -17.76 -20.74
C ILE A 110 -16.66 -18.72 -21.59
#